data_AF-A0A2E9C7U9-F1
#
_entry.id   AF-A0A2E9C7U9-F1
#
_cell.length_a   1.000
_cell.length_b   1.000
_cell.length_c   1.000
_cell.angle_alpha   90.00
_cell.angle_beta   90.00
_cell.angle_gamma   90.00
#
_symmetry.space_group_name_H-M   'P 1'
#
loop_
_entity.id
_entity.type
_entity.pdbx_description
1 polymer ?
#
loop_
_entity_poly.entity_id
_entity_poly.type
_entity_poly.pdbx_seq_one_letter_code
_entity_poly.pdbx_strand_id
1 'polypeptide(L)'
;MPAKMTSEIFKVANGLKNDEERVNYLRQNQTKAVRELLRHNFNKDIKFLLPEGRPDLSEKSDDDFRPQNSYLPNIGPVDDGATLNYEVRRLYLFIEGGHPTLTSVKRETLWIELVNSLHPSEADDLWHMKDKKLQEKYDKISHLVAYNSFPEYLQQPQPEPARDSQGRFTSTKKTKKKAKK
;
A
#
# COMPACT_ATOMS: atom_id res chain seq x y z
N MET A 1 17.16 1.96 16.29
CA MET A 1 17.54 2.05 14.86
C MET A 1 16.61 3.06 14.21
N PRO A 2 17.10 3.95 13.34
CA PRO A 2 16.24 4.86 12.59
C PRO A 2 15.19 4.06 11.82
N ALA A 3 14.00 4.64 11.64
CA ALA A 3 12.95 4.00 10.85
C ALA A 3 13.44 3.91 9.39
N LYS A 4 13.29 2.74 8.77
CA LYS A 4 13.63 2.58 7.35
C LYS A 4 12.48 3.10 6.49
N MET A 5 12.80 3.65 5.34
CA MET A 5 11.79 4.02 4.35
C MET A 5 11.04 2.78 3.87
N THR A 6 9.75 2.95 3.58
CA THR A 6 8.88 1.87 3.11
C THR A 6 9.38 1.29 1.80
N SER A 7 9.82 2.18 0.90
CA SER A 7 10.35 1.80 -0.41
C SER A 7 11.62 0.95 -0.32
N GLU A 8 12.50 1.19 0.65
CA GLU A 8 13.69 0.38 0.91
C GLU A 8 13.34 -1.00 1.45
N ILE A 9 12.39 -1.07 2.41
CA ILE A 9 11.90 -2.33 2.96
C ILE A 9 11.34 -3.20 1.83
N PHE A 10 10.52 -2.63 0.94
CA PHE A 10 9.99 -3.36 -0.21
C PHE A 10 11.06 -3.75 -1.23
N LYS A 11 12.05 -2.88 -1.52
CA LYS A 11 13.19 -3.24 -2.39
C LYS A 11 13.97 -4.44 -1.85
N VAL A 12 14.30 -4.44 -0.55
CA VAL A 12 15.02 -5.57 0.06
C VAL A 12 14.16 -6.82 0.08
N ALA A 13 12.89 -6.71 0.48
CA ALA A 13 11.95 -7.83 0.48
C ALA A 13 11.85 -8.46 -0.92
N ASN A 14 11.73 -7.64 -1.97
CA ASN A 14 11.69 -8.10 -3.37
C ASN A 14 12.99 -8.78 -3.80
N GLY A 15 14.14 -8.35 -3.28
CA GLY A 15 15.44 -8.96 -3.57
C GLY A 15 15.66 -10.36 -2.97
N LEU A 16 14.89 -10.74 -1.94
CA LEU A 16 15.04 -12.05 -1.28
C LEU A 16 14.67 -13.21 -2.21
N LYS A 17 15.28 -14.37 -2.00
CA LYS A 17 15.08 -15.55 -2.84
C LYS A 17 13.81 -16.32 -2.46
N ASN A 18 13.63 -16.56 -1.16
CA ASN A 18 12.57 -17.42 -0.65
C ASN A 18 11.38 -16.60 -0.12
N ASP A 19 10.17 -17.11 -0.33
CA ASP A 19 8.95 -16.47 0.17
C ASP A 19 8.90 -16.46 1.71
N GLU A 20 9.40 -17.51 2.36
CA GLU A 20 9.47 -17.57 3.83
C GLU A 20 10.41 -16.52 4.42
N GLU A 21 11.59 -16.34 3.81
CA GLU A 21 12.53 -15.28 4.19
C GLU A 21 11.91 -13.90 3.99
N ARG A 22 11.17 -13.72 2.88
CA ARG A 22 10.47 -12.47 2.59
C ARG A 22 9.40 -12.15 3.62
N VAL A 23 8.59 -13.15 3.98
CA VAL A 23 7.58 -13.04 5.04
C VAL A 23 8.22 -12.65 6.37
N ASN A 24 9.30 -13.33 6.76
CA ASN A 24 10.00 -13.04 8.01
C ASN A 24 10.61 -11.64 8.00
N TYR A 25 11.22 -11.22 6.89
CA TYR A 25 11.80 -9.89 6.75
C TYR A 25 10.74 -8.78 6.84
N LEU A 26 9.60 -8.95 6.16
CA LEU A 26 8.49 -7.99 6.21
C LEU A 26 7.91 -7.86 7.63
N ARG A 27 7.78 -8.98 8.35
CA ARG A 27 7.34 -8.98 9.77
C ARG A 27 8.33 -8.27 10.69
N GLN A 28 9.63 -8.49 10.50
CA GLN A 28 10.68 -7.87 11.32
C GLN A 28 10.81 -6.36 11.08
N ASN A 29 10.62 -5.92 9.83
CA ASN A 29 10.67 -4.51 9.43
C ASN A 29 9.26 -3.93 9.26
N GLN A 30 8.27 -4.46 9.99
CA GLN A 30 6.90 -3.99 9.84
C GLN A 30 6.76 -2.55 10.34
N THR A 31 6.14 -1.72 9.51
CA THR A 31 5.77 -0.35 9.86
C THR A 31 4.28 -0.13 9.56
N LYS A 32 3.73 1.01 9.97
CA LYS A 32 2.33 1.34 9.65
C LYS A 32 2.15 1.48 8.13
N ALA A 33 3.10 2.15 7.48
CA ALA A 33 3.10 2.31 6.02
C ALA A 33 3.16 0.96 5.30
N VAL A 34 4.10 0.07 5.67
CA VAL A 34 4.22 -1.27 5.07
C VAL A 34 2.89 -2.03 5.13
N ARG A 35 2.23 -2.04 6.30
CA ARG A 35 0.98 -2.79 6.48
C ARG A 35 -0.17 -2.18 5.69
N GLU A 36 -0.36 -0.87 5.76
CA GLU A 36 -1.46 -0.20 5.07
C GLU A 36 -1.26 -0.20 3.54
N LEU A 37 -0.03 -0.05 3.03
CA LEU A 37 0.22 -0.14 1.59
C LEU A 37 -0.13 -1.53 1.07
N LEU A 38 0.32 -2.60 1.74
CA LEU A 38 -0.02 -3.97 1.34
C LEU A 38 -1.54 -4.21 1.45
N ARG A 39 -2.17 -3.78 2.55
CA ARG A 39 -3.62 -3.89 2.75
C ARG A 39 -4.40 -3.17 1.66
N HIS A 40 -4.08 -1.92 1.39
CA HIS A 40 -4.74 -1.13 0.36
C HIS A 40 -4.43 -1.63 -1.04
N ASN A 41 -3.26 -2.21 -1.32
CA ASN A 41 -2.95 -2.74 -2.63
C ASN A 41 -3.65 -4.07 -2.93
N PHE A 42 -3.75 -5.00 -1.97
CA PHE A 42 -4.28 -6.35 -2.21
C PHE A 42 -5.76 -6.51 -1.90
N ASN A 43 -6.33 -5.66 -1.05
CA ASN A 43 -7.74 -5.75 -0.72
C ASN A 43 -8.59 -5.10 -1.82
N LYS A 44 -9.41 -5.92 -2.49
CA LYS A 44 -10.28 -5.50 -3.60
C LYS A 44 -11.48 -4.68 -3.15
N ASP A 45 -11.88 -4.79 -1.89
CA ASP A 45 -13.04 -4.08 -1.35
C ASP A 45 -12.75 -2.58 -1.13
N ILE A 46 -11.47 -2.22 -1.02
CA ILE A 46 -11.05 -0.83 -0.81
C ILE A 46 -10.97 -0.14 -2.17
N LYS A 47 -11.87 0.81 -2.43
CA LYS A 47 -11.84 1.62 -3.66
C LYS A 47 -11.35 3.02 -3.37
N PHE A 48 -10.38 3.49 -4.14
CA PHE A 48 -9.92 4.89 -4.09
C PHE A 48 -10.86 5.76 -4.93
N LEU A 49 -11.27 6.89 -4.36
CA LEU A 49 -12.13 7.89 -4.99
C LEU A 49 -11.29 9.05 -5.54
N LEU A 50 -10.20 8.73 -6.23
CA LEU A 50 -9.27 9.66 -6.86
C LEU A 50 -9.44 9.56 -8.39
N PRO A 51 -9.17 10.64 -9.15
CA PRO A 51 -9.19 10.57 -10.60
C PRO A 51 -8.13 9.60 -11.13
N GLU A 52 -8.39 9.08 -12.32
CA GLU A 52 -7.41 8.30 -13.07
C GLU A 52 -6.30 9.21 -13.61
N GLY A 53 -5.13 8.64 -13.84
CA GLY A 53 -3.94 9.36 -14.24
C GLY A 53 -2.94 9.53 -13.09
N ARG A 54 -1.70 9.79 -13.49
CA ARG A 54 -0.55 9.99 -12.61
C ARG A 54 0.19 11.24 -13.11
N PRO A 55 0.38 12.27 -12.28
CA PRO A 55 1.26 13.39 -12.60
C PRO A 55 2.67 12.86 -12.87
N ASP A 56 3.39 13.49 -13.80
CA ASP A 56 4.79 13.15 -13.99
C ASP A 56 5.57 13.53 -12.73
N LEU A 57 6.15 12.53 -12.08
CA LEU A 57 6.96 12.70 -10.88
C LEU A 57 8.46 12.85 -11.22
N SER A 58 8.83 12.77 -12.51
CA SER A 58 10.22 12.86 -12.97
C SER A 58 10.88 14.21 -12.67
N GLU A 59 10.09 15.27 -12.46
CA GLU A 59 10.58 16.59 -12.08
C GLU A 59 11.04 16.67 -10.61
N LYS A 60 10.67 15.71 -9.76
CA LYS A 60 11.18 15.63 -8.39
C LYS A 60 12.50 14.86 -8.40
N SER A 61 13.61 15.56 -8.66
CA SER A 61 14.94 15.00 -8.42
C SER A 61 15.14 14.73 -6.92
N ASP A 62 15.98 13.75 -6.56
CA ASP A 62 16.32 13.49 -5.15
C ASP A 62 16.92 14.75 -4.47
N ASP A 63 17.53 15.64 -5.26
CA ASP A 63 18.11 16.92 -4.79
C ASP A 63 17.05 18.00 -4.47
N ASP A 64 15.87 17.93 -5.09
CA ASP A 64 14.76 18.86 -4.87
C ASP A 64 13.82 18.43 -3.74
N PHE A 65 14.03 17.22 -3.19
CA PHE A 65 13.23 16.75 -2.07
C PHE A 65 13.57 17.53 -0.79
N ARG A 66 12.73 18.51 -0.49
CA ARG A 66 12.71 19.19 0.80
C ARG A 66 11.52 18.65 1.59
N PRO A 67 11.73 17.81 2.62
CA PRO A 67 10.65 17.32 3.46
C PRO A 67 9.91 18.55 4.01
N GLN A 68 8.68 18.75 3.56
CA GLN A 68 7.88 19.88 3.98
C GLN A 68 7.56 19.63 5.46
N ASN A 69 8.05 20.52 6.34
CA ASN A 69 7.96 20.39 7.79
C ASN A 69 6.63 19.73 8.20
N SER A 70 6.76 18.57 8.84
CA SER A 70 5.68 17.94 9.58
C SER A 70 4.94 19.01 10.40
N TYR A 71 3.62 18.89 10.51
CA TYR A 71 2.71 19.77 11.25
C TYR A 71 3.07 20.00 12.75
N LEU A 72 4.24 19.54 13.21
CA LEU A 72 4.83 19.74 14.52
C LEU A 72 5.85 20.88 14.44
N PRO A 73 5.50 22.12 14.84
CA PRO A 73 6.36 23.30 14.68
C PRO A 73 7.68 23.29 15.48
N ASN A 74 7.95 22.24 16.28
CA ASN A 74 9.10 22.17 17.19
C ASN A 74 10.04 20.99 16.93
N ILE A 75 9.86 20.25 15.83
CA ILE A 75 10.82 19.24 15.40
C ILE A 75 11.33 19.76 14.07
N GLY A 76 12.64 20.04 13.97
CA GLY A 76 13.25 20.54 12.74
C GLY A 76 13.03 19.60 11.54
N PRO A 77 13.68 19.85 10.39
CA PRO A 77 13.60 18.94 9.24
C PRO A 77 14.34 17.64 9.59
N VAL A 78 13.66 16.75 10.28
CA VAL A 78 14.13 15.42 10.61
C VAL A 78 13.34 14.47 9.71
N ASP A 79 13.87 14.24 8.52
CA ASP A 79 13.37 13.18 7.66
C ASP A 79 13.94 11.85 8.14
N ASP A 80 13.27 11.28 9.14
CA ASP A 80 13.62 9.99 9.73
C ASP A 80 13.27 8.79 8.83
N GLY A 81 12.94 9.00 7.55
CA GLY A 81 12.30 7.96 6.71
C GLY A 81 10.91 7.54 7.23
N ALA A 82 10.34 8.34 8.14
CA ALA A 82 9.09 8.04 8.85
C ALA A 82 7.90 8.86 8.34
N THR A 83 8.09 9.77 7.38
CA THR A 83 7.04 10.67 6.88
C THR A 83 5.83 9.90 6.36
N LEU A 84 6.03 8.87 5.51
CA LEU A 84 4.92 8.02 5.07
C LEU A 84 4.26 7.26 6.24
N ASN A 85 5.01 6.85 7.26
CA ASN A 85 4.46 6.15 8.42
C ASN A 85 3.49 7.01 9.23
N TYR A 86 3.68 8.34 9.24
CA TYR A 86 2.74 9.28 9.84
C TYR A 86 1.59 9.61 8.92
N GLU A 87 1.87 9.84 7.64
CA GLU A 87 0.89 10.29 6.67
C GLU A 87 -0.10 9.20 6.23
N VAL A 88 0.27 7.91 6.35
CA VAL A 88 -0.60 6.78 5.94
C VAL A 88 -1.95 6.77 6.66
N ARG A 89 -2.03 7.38 7.86
CA ARG A 89 -3.30 7.56 8.59
C ARG A 89 -4.31 8.43 7.84
N ARG A 90 -3.90 9.20 6.83
CA ARG A 90 -4.78 10.05 6.01
C ARG A 90 -5.40 9.29 4.84
N LEU A 91 -4.98 8.04 4.59
CA LEU A 91 -5.48 7.28 3.44
C LEU A 91 -7.00 7.08 3.45
N TYR A 92 -7.63 7.09 4.63
CA TYR A 92 -9.11 7.04 4.73
C TYR A 92 -9.81 8.20 4.02
N LEU A 93 -9.15 9.36 3.84
CA LEU A 93 -9.74 10.50 3.12
C LEU A 93 -9.97 10.20 1.63
N PHE A 94 -9.20 9.25 1.08
CA PHE A 94 -9.17 8.95 -0.35
C PHE A 94 -9.97 7.71 -0.72
N ILE A 95 -10.53 6.97 0.25
CA ILE A 95 -11.26 5.72 -0.01
C ILE A 95 -12.77 5.88 0.14
N GLU A 96 -13.52 5.04 -0.57
CA GLU A 96 -14.97 4.93 -0.46
C GLU A 96 -15.38 4.57 0.98
N GLY A 97 -16.35 5.29 1.53
CA GLY A 97 -16.82 5.10 2.91
C GLY A 97 -15.94 5.71 4.01
N GLY A 98 -14.81 6.34 3.67
CA GLY A 98 -13.92 6.95 4.65
C GLY A 98 -14.37 8.35 5.11
N HIS A 99 -14.40 9.33 4.20
CA HIS A 99 -14.86 10.69 4.50
C HIS A 99 -15.90 11.17 3.47
N PRO A 100 -17.21 10.90 3.69
CA PRO A 100 -18.25 11.09 2.67
C PRO A 100 -18.55 12.56 2.35
N THR A 101 -18.25 13.49 3.27
CA THR A 101 -18.49 14.93 3.07
C THR A 101 -17.37 15.63 2.29
N LEU A 102 -16.31 14.92 1.92
CA LEU A 102 -15.19 15.51 1.17
C LEU A 102 -15.51 15.53 -0.33
N THR A 103 -15.41 16.70 -0.96
CA THR A 103 -15.62 16.85 -2.40
C THR A 103 -14.46 16.24 -3.19
N SER A 104 -14.72 15.80 -4.43
CA SER A 104 -13.70 15.22 -5.31
C SER A 104 -12.48 16.12 -5.49
N VAL A 105 -12.71 17.41 -5.76
CA VAL A 105 -11.65 18.40 -5.95
C VAL A 105 -10.76 18.52 -4.70
N LYS A 106 -11.36 18.65 -3.51
CA LYS A 106 -10.59 18.75 -2.27
C LYS A 106 -9.80 17.47 -1.99
N ARG A 107 -10.36 16.31 -2.31
CA ARG A 107 -9.68 15.03 -2.14
C ARG A 107 -8.45 14.93 -3.02
N GLU A 108 -8.55 15.35 -4.28
CA GLU A 108 -7.43 15.41 -5.21
C GLU A 108 -6.35 16.40 -4.72
N THR A 109 -6.73 17.59 -4.27
CA THR A 109 -5.79 18.56 -3.69
C THR A 109 -5.01 17.95 -2.50
N LEU A 110 -5.71 17.31 -1.56
CA LEU A 110 -5.08 16.65 -0.40
C LEU A 110 -4.19 15.48 -0.80
N TRP A 111 -4.51 14.77 -1.88
CA TRP A 111 -3.68 13.69 -2.40
C TRP A 111 -2.39 14.23 -3.00
N ILE A 112 -2.47 15.29 -3.80
CA ILE A 112 -1.31 15.97 -4.39
C ILE A 112 -0.40 16.52 -3.28
N GLU A 113 -0.96 17.17 -2.25
CA GLU A 113 -0.20 17.62 -1.08
C GLU A 113 0.52 16.46 -0.36
N LEU A 114 -0.19 15.35 -0.14
CA LEU A 114 0.39 14.15 0.46
C LEU A 114 1.57 13.63 -0.37
N VAL A 115 1.35 13.38 -1.66
CA VAL A 115 2.39 12.88 -2.57
C VAL A 115 3.58 13.84 -2.63
N ASN A 116 3.32 15.15 -2.62
CA ASN A 116 4.37 16.15 -2.69
C ASN A 116 5.24 16.23 -1.43
N SER A 117 4.69 15.86 -0.27
CA SER A 117 5.41 15.83 1.02
C SER A 117 6.32 14.61 1.19
N LEU A 118 6.22 13.61 0.32
CA LEU A 118 6.91 12.32 0.44
C LEU A 118 8.11 12.23 -0.49
N HIS A 119 9.09 11.40 -0.08
CA HIS A 119 10.24 11.07 -0.92
C HIS A 119 9.76 10.47 -2.26
N PRO A 120 10.38 10.80 -3.42
CA PRO A 120 9.90 10.36 -4.74
C PRO A 120 9.65 8.85 -4.83
N SER A 121 10.51 8.04 -4.24
CA SER A 121 10.35 6.57 -4.20
C SER A 121 9.11 6.10 -3.42
N GLU A 122 8.73 6.77 -2.32
CA GLU A 122 7.53 6.43 -1.53
C GLU A 122 6.26 7.02 -2.14
N ALA A 123 6.34 8.21 -2.74
CA ALA A 123 5.29 8.78 -3.57
C ALA A 123 4.93 7.83 -4.72
N ASP A 124 5.92 7.27 -5.40
CA ASP A 124 5.75 6.26 -6.44
C ASP A 124 5.06 4.98 -5.93
N ASP A 125 5.39 4.53 -4.71
CA ASP A 125 4.70 3.39 -4.08
C ASP A 125 3.21 3.66 -3.84
N LEU A 126 2.85 4.88 -3.41
CA LEU A 126 1.45 5.28 -3.23
C LEU A 126 0.66 5.28 -4.55
N TRP A 127 1.27 5.72 -5.64
CA TRP A 127 0.65 5.65 -6.97
C TRP A 127 0.41 4.20 -7.40
N HIS A 128 1.40 3.32 -7.26
CA HIS A 128 1.19 1.91 -7.60
C HIS A 128 0.16 1.25 -6.66
N MET A 129 0.17 1.59 -5.37
CA MET A 129 -0.79 1.06 -4.40
C MET A 129 -2.23 1.47 -4.70
N LYS A 130 -2.49 2.74 -5.02
CA LYS A 130 -3.87 3.20 -5.28
C LYS A 130 -4.47 2.52 -6.51
N ASP A 131 -3.65 2.21 -7.50
CA ASP A 131 -4.04 1.50 -8.73
C ASP A 131 -3.98 -0.03 -8.57
N LYS A 132 -3.69 -0.56 -7.36
CA LYS A 132 -3.59 -1.99 -7.04
C LYS A 132 -2.48 -2.72 -7.81
N LYS A 133 -1.45 -1.98 -8.20
CA LYS A 133 -0.36 -2.36 -9.10
C LYS A 133 1.01 -2.35 -8.43
N LEU A 134 1.07 -2.45 -7.10
CA LEU A 134 2.35 -2.50 -6.38
C LEU A 134 3.24 -3.68 -6.84
N GLN A 135 2.64 -4.76 -7.35
CA GLN A 135 3.35 -5.89 -7.95
C GLN A 135 4.09 -5.55 -9.24
N GLU A 136 3.67 -4.51 -9.98
CA GLU A 136 4.38 -4.07 -11.19
C GLU A 136 5.78 -3.54 -10.82
N LYS A 137 5.93 -3.01 -9.60
CA LYS A 137 7.21 -2.56 -9.03
C LYS A 137 7.92 -3.63 -8.19
N TYR A 138 7.16 -4.44 -7.45
CA TYR A 138 7.67 -5.47 -6.54
C TYR A 138 7.01 -6.83 -6.83
N ASP A 139 7.42 -7.44 -7.93
CA ASP A 139 6.87 -8.67 -8.49
C ASP A 139 6.84 -9.88 -7.54
N LYS A 140 7.80 -9.98 -6.62
CA LYS A 140 7.91 -11.09 -5.67
C LYS A 140 7.18 -10.85 -4.35
N ILE A 141 6.65 -9.65 -4.13
CA ILE A 141 5.74 -9.37 -3.00
C ILE A 141 4.33 -9.74 -3.47
N SER A 142 4.01 -11.03 -3.52
CA SER A 142 2.70 -11.51 -3.94
C SER A 142 1.62 -11.32 -2.87
N HIS A 143 0.34 -11.46 -3.23
CA HIS A 143 -0.76 -11.42 -2.26
C HIS A 143 -0.59 -12.51 -1.19
N LEU A 144 -0.09 -13.68 -1.57
CA LEU A 144 0.16 -14.77 -0.62
C LEU A 144 1.26 -14.40 0.38
N VAL A 145 2.36 -13.80 -0.09
CA VAL A 145 3.43 -13.30 0.79
C VAL A 145 2.90 -12.22 1.73
N ALA A 146 2.13 -11.26 1.22
CA ALA A 146 1.57 -10.18 2.02
C ALA A 146 0.58 -10.71 3.08
N TYR A 147 -0.31 -11.62 2.70
CA TYR A 147 -1.25 -12.29 3.62
C TYR A 147 -0.52 -13.11 4.68
N ASN A 148 0.48 -13.90 4.29
CA ASN A 148 1.29 -14.67 5.22
C ASN A 148 2.05 -13.75 6.17
N SER A 149 2.51 -12.59 5.71
CA SER A 149 3.19 -11.60 6.56
C SER A 149 2.24 -10.99 7.60
N PHE A 150 1.04 -10.57 7.17
CA PHE A 150 0.09 -9.79 7.98
C PHE A 150 -1.36 -10.31 7.85
N PRO A 151 -1.67 -11.51 8.36
CA PRO A 151 -2.97 -12.16 8.15
C PRO A 151 -4.15 -11.43 8.81
N GLU A 152 -3.89 -10.61 9.84
CA GLU A 152 -4.93 -9.85 10.54
C GLU A 152 -5.45 -8.65 9.72
N TYR A 153 -4.66 -8.16 8.76
CA TYR A 153 -4.95 -6.93 8.01
C TYR A 153 -5.31 -7.19 6.55
N LEU A 154 -4.92 -8.36 6.02
CA LEU A 154 -5.17 -8.75 4.64
C LEU A 154 -6.20 -9.88 4.56
N GLN A 155 -7.02 -9.83 3.52
CA GLN A 155 -7.91 -10.93 3.18
C GLN A 155 -7.10 -12.08 2.60
N GLN A 156 -7.53 -13.30 2.88
CA GLN A 156 -6.93 -14.46 2.24
C GLN A 156 -7.11 -14.35 0.71
N PRO A 157 -6.06 -14.59 -0.09
CA PRO A 157 -6.19 -14.60 -1.55
C PRO A 157 -7.27 -15.61 -1.94
N GLN A 158 -8.34 -15.12 -2.56
CA GLN A 158 -9.38 -15.98 -3.09
C GLN A 158 -8.85 -16.63 -4.37
N PRO A 159 -9.02 -17.96 -4.55
CA PRO A 159 -8.71 -18.59 -5.83
C PRO A 159 -9.53 -17.90 -6.90
N GLU A 160 -8.88 -17.57 -8.03
CA GLU A 160 -9.63 -17.05 -9.16
C GLU A 160 -10.71 -18.07 -9.55
N PRO A 161 -11.94 -17.61 -9.88
CA PRO A 161 -12.99 -18.52 -10.26
C PRO A 161 -12.54 -19.23 -11.55
N ALA A 162 -12.19 -20.51 -11.42
CA ALA A 162 -11.69 -21.30 -12.54
C ALA A 162 -12.78 -21.36 -13.62
N ARG A 163 -12.40 -21.14 -14.88
CA ARG A 163 -13.30 -21.33 -16.00
C ARG A 163 -13.31 -22.81 -16.38
N ASP A 164 -14.49 -23.37 -16.58
CA ASP A 164 -14.61 -24.71 -17.15
C ASP A 164 -14.19 -24.69 -18.63
N SER A 165 -14.14 -25.88 -19.26
CA SER A 165 -13.83 -26.04 -20.68
C SER A 165 -14.81 -25.33 -21.62
N GLN A 166 -15.92 -24.79 -21.10
CA GLN A 166 -16.91 -24.02 -21.83
C GLN A 166 -16.88 -22.52 -21.46
N GLY A 167 -15.85 -22.07 -20.73
CA GLY A 167 -15.66 -20.67 -20.37
C GLY A 167 -16.58 -20.14 -19.27
N ARG A 168 -17.34 -21.00 -18.58
CA ARG A 168 -18.23 -20.62 -17.47
C ARG A 168 -17.44 -20.61 -16.17
N PHE A 169 -17.73 -19.64 -15.30
CA PHE A 169 -17.14 -19.59 -13.96
C PHE A 169 -17.63 -20.77 -13.13
N THR A 170 -16.70 -21.59 -12.65
CA THR A 170 -17.02 -22.64 -11.68
C THR A 170 -17.33 -21.98 -10.33
N SER A 171 -18.52 -22.23 -9.79
CA SER A 171 -18.88 -21.70 -8.47
C SER A 171 -18.08 -22.45 -7.40
N THR A 172 -17.16 -21.76 -6.73
CA THR A 172 -16.48 -22.27 -5.55
C THR A 172 -17.53 -22.45 -4.44
N LYS A 173 -18.00 -23.68 -4.23
CA LYS A 173 -18.89 -24.01 -3.12
C LYS A 173 -18.21 -23.57 -1.81
N LYS A 174 -18.78 -22.57 -1.14
CA LYS A 174 -18.48 -22.26 0.27
C LYS A 174 -18.61 -23.54 1.08
N THR A 175 -17.51 -24.13 1.50
CA THR A 175 -17.48 -25.22 2.47
C THR A 175 -18.04 -24.69 3.79
N LYS A 176 -19.34 -24.92 4.03
CA LYS A 176 -19.93 -24.79 5.37
C LYS A 176 -19.15 -25.73 6.30
N LYS A 177 -18.24 -25.18 7.12
CA LYS A 177 -17.71 -25.87 8.30
C LYS A 177 -18.91 -26.23 9.18
N LYS A 178 -19.29 -27.50 9.19
CA LYS A 178 -20.16 -28.06 10.24
C LYS A 178 -19.42 -27.95 11.56
N ALA A 179 -19.81 -27.00 12.40
CA ALA A 179 -19.44 -27.01 13.80
C ALA A 179 -20.09 -28.25 14.43
N LYS A 180 -19.26 -29.15 14.95
CA LYS A 180 -19.68 -30.28 15.77
C LYS A 180 -18.87 -30.23 17.06
N LYS A 181 -19.44 -29.61 18.09
CA LYS A 181 -19.29 -30.03 19.48
C LYS A 181 -20.42 -29.43 20.31
#